data_AF-A0A6L8DYX7-F1
#
_entry.id   AF-A0A6L8DYX7-F1
#
_cell.length_a   1.000
_cell.length_b   1.000
_cell.length_c   1.000
_cell.angle_alpha   90.00
_cell.angle_beta   90.00
_cell.angle_gamma   90.00
#
_symmetry.space_group_name_H-M   'P 1'
#
loop_
_entity.id
_entity.type
_entity.pdbx_description
1 polymer ?
#
loop_
_entity_poly.entity_id
_entity_poly.type
_entity_poly.pdbx_seq_one_letter_code
_entity_poly.pdbx_strand_id
1 'polypeptide(L)'
;MSLTRRSVIKGAGAAGSLLLAGGIRVWAKVEQPGLPSAPHDYLRLSSALLGVEAAALEPAPRPGAAPLADTFHALCDEAAPVALAALLAEFGQAAAGGAAAPEIAQRLLEHEGEPRPDGVGAIARLTMLMWLYGVWYGGMETARMPGSADFLAQAHRTDLVVSVHAYRNAWIWRFAQTFPAGVAGAPGAWSEPPPGLARFLNEA
;
A
#
# COMPACT_ATOMS: atom_id res chain seq x y z
N MET A 1 7.86 -46.08 7.37
CA MET A 1 8.61 -44.81 7.57
C MET A 1 7.74 -43.85 8.37
N SER A 2 8.12 -43.54 9.61
CA SER A 2 7.33 -42.66 10.48
C SER A 2 7.73 -41.20 10.25
N LEU A 3 6.83 -40.43 9.64
CA LEU A 3 6.95 -38.98 9.52
C LEU A 3 6.70 -38.36 10.90
N THR A 4 7.76 -37.86 11.54
CA THR A 4 7.64 -37.18 12.83
C THR A 4 7.55 -35.66 12.62
N ARG A 5 6.87 -34.95 13.53
CA ARG A 5 6.68 -33.48 13.50
C ARG A 5 8.00 -32.70 13.30
N ARG A 6 9.13 -33.22 13.80
CA ARG A 6 10.45 -32.62 13.62
C ARG A 6 10.94 -32.66 12.16
N SER A 7 10.55 -33.66 11.38
CA SER A 7 10.88 -33.76 9.95
C SER A 7 10.14 -32.71 9.13
N VAL A 8 8.86 -32.47 9.48
CA VAL A 8 8.00 -31.48 8.81
C VAL A 8 8.46 -30.05 9.10
N ILE A 9 8.83 -29.76 10.36
CA ILE A 9 9.30 -28.43 10.76
C ILE A 9 10.66 -28.07 10.13
N LYS A 10 11.58 -29.04 9.98
CA LYS A 10 12.87 -28.81 9.31
C LYS A 10 12.74 -28.65 7.79
N GLY A 11 11.79 -29.36 7.15
CA GLY A 11 11.49 -29.18 5.72
C GLY A 11 10.80 -27.85 5.41
N ALA A 12 9.85 -27.42 6.26
CA ALA A 12 9.14 -26.16 6.12
C ALA A 12 10.03 -24.94 6.41
N GLY A 13 10.97 -25.04 7.36
CA GLY A 13 11.91 -23.96 7.68
C GLY A 13 12.87 -23.64 6.54
N ALA A 14 13.38 -24.65 5.82
CA ALA A 14 14.31 -24.43 4.71
C ALA A 14 13.62 -23.89 3.44
N ALA A 15 12.41 -24.39 3.13
CA ALA A 15 11.63 -23.89 1.99
C ALA A 15 11.03 -22.49 2.26
N GLY A 16 10.56 -22.23 3.47
CA GLY A 16 10.04 -20.92 3.87
C GLY A 16 11.12 -19.85 3.92
N SER A 17 12.33 -20.17 4.37
CA SER A 17 13.43 -19.19 4.46
C SER A 17 13.93 -18.73 3.10
N LEU A 18 13.91 -19.60 2.07
CA LEU A 18 14.36 -19.24 0.72
C LEU A 18 13.33 -18.43 -0.07
N LEU A 19 12.03 -18.69 0.14
CA LEU A 19 10.93 -17.94 -0.52
C LEU A 19 10.61 -16.61 0.17
N LEU A 20 10.89 -16.49 1.48
CA LEU A 20 10.60 -15.29 2.26
C LEU A 20 11.83 -14.40 2.51
N ALA A 21 13.06 -14.83 2.18
CA ALA A 21 14.28 -14.07 2.48
C ALA A 21 14.26 -12.62 1.96
N GLY A 22 13.69 -12.39 0.78
CA GLY A 22 13.52 -11.05 0.22
C GLY A 22 12.46 -10.23 0.98
N GLY A 23 11.26 -10.79 1.12
CA GLY A 23 10.12 -10.12 1.79
C GLY A 23 10.35 -9.85 3.28
N ILE A 24 11.08 -10.72 3.99
CA ILE A 24 11.42 -10.53 5.42
C ILE A 24 12.28 -9.28 5.62
N ARG A 25 13.20 -8.97 4.71
CA ARG A 25 14.02 -7.76 4.79
C ARG A 25 13.18 -6.50 4.59
N VAL A 26 12.22 -6.55 3.68
CA VAL A 26 11.29 -5.44 3.43
C VAL A 26 10.38 -5.24 4.64
N TRP A 27 9.76 -6.30 5.17
CA TRP A 27 8.92 -6.26 6.38
C TRP A 27 9.64 -5.66 7.58
N ALA A 28 10.84 -6.16 7.88
CA ALA A 28 11.61 -5.72 9.05
C ALA A 28 12.05 -4.24 8.97
N LYS A 29 11.99 -3.62 7.80
CA LYS A 29 12.38 -2.22 7.60
C LYS A 29 11.18 -1.28 7.63
N VAL A 30 10.07 -1.70 7.04
CA VAL A 30 8.80 -0.96 7.03
C VAL A 30 8.20 -0.84 8.43
N GLU A 31 8.50 -1.76 9.34
CA GLU A 31 8.10 -1.67 10.76
C GLU A 31 9.08 -0.86 11.64
N GLN A 32 10.14 -0.25 11.08
CA GLN A 32 11.11 0.52 11.87
C GLN A 32 10.55 1.89 12.29
N PRO A 33 10.70 2.29 13.56
CA PRO A 33 10.38 3.65 13.97
C PRO A 33 11.35 4.66 13.33
N GLY A 34 10.83 5.84 12.99
CA GLY A 34 11.65 6.97 12.52
C GLY A 34 11.99 6.97 11.02
N LEU A 35 11.09 6.43 10.18
CA LEU A 35 11.19 6.60 8.73
C LEU A 35 11.20 8.09 8.34
N PRO A 36 11.87 8.47 7.25
CA PRO A 36 11.79 9.83 6.73
C PRO A 36 10.35 10.23 6.44
N SER A 37 10.01 11.46 6.79
CA SER A 37 8.68 11.98 6.50
C SER A 37 8.45 12.03 4.98
N ALA A 38 7.30 11.54 4.55
CA ALA A 38 6.89 11.61 3.15
C ALA A 38 6.80 13.08 2.70
N PRO A 39 7.23 13.40 1.47
CA PRO A 39 6.96 14.71 0.88
C PRO A 39 5.46 15.02 0.91
N HIS A 40 5.10 16.27 1.16
CA HIS A 40 3.70 16.71 1.18
C HIS A 40 2.94 16.35 -0.11
N ASP A 41 3.64 16.38 -1.25
CA ASP A 41 3.08 15.99 -2.54
C ASP A 41 2.76 14.49 -2.66
N TYR A 42 3.41 13.62 -1.87
CA TYR A 42 3.07 12.20 -1.86
C TYR A 42 1.67 11.93 -1.28
N LEU A 43 1.31 12.63 -0.19
CA LEU A 43 -0.02 12.50 0.40
C LEU A 43 -1.09 13.13 -0.53
N ARG A 44 -0.78 14.26 -1.18
CA ARG A 44 -1.69 14.88 -2.16
C ARG A 44 -1.88 14.03 -3.42
N LEU A 45 -0.81 13.40 -3.89
CA LEU A 45 -0.86 12.40 -4.96
C LEU A 45 -1.76 11.24 -4.56
N SER A 46 -1.55 10.67 -3.38
CA SER A 46 -2.35 9.56 -2.85
C SER A 46 -3.84 9.95 -2.77
N SER A 47 -4.12 11.16 -2.31
CA SER A 47 -5.46 11.76 -2.26
C SER A 47 -6.09 11.85 -3.64
N ALA A 48 -5.35 12.34 -4.64
CA ALA A 48 -5.83 12.42 -6.02
C ALA A 48 -6.12 11.02 -6.61
N LEU A 49 -5.23 10.06 -6.41
CA LEU A 49 -5.37 8.69 -6.92
C LEU A 49 -6.59 7.96 -6.35
N LEU A 50 -6.93 8.21 -5.08
CA LEU A 50 -8.04 7.52 -4.40
C LEU A 50 -9.36 8.29 -4.47
N GLY A 51 -9.34 9.58 -4.82
CA GLY A 51 -10.51 10.46 -4.69
C GLY A 51 -10.94 10.66 -3.24
N VAL A 52 -9.98 10.61 -2.31
CA VAL A 52 -10.21 10.72 -0.86
C VAL A 52 -9.41 11.91 -0.35
N GLU A 53 -10.02 12.75 0.49
CA GLU A 53 -9.35 13.89 1.11
C GLU A 53 -8.07 13.49 1.89
N ALA A 54 -6.99 14.25 1.72
CA ALA A 54 -5.70 13.97 2.37
C ALA A 54 -5.82 13.86 3.90
N ALA A 55 -6.65 14.70 4.52
CA ALA A 55 -6.90 14.66 5.96
C ALA A 55 -7.67 13.42 6.43
N ALA A 56 -8.39 12.75 5.52
CA ALA A 56 -9.05 11.47 5.81
C ALA A 56 -8.09 10.29 5.60
N LEU A 57 -7.19 10.37 4.62
CA LEU A 57 -6.14 9.36 4.39
C LEU A 57 -5.19 9.26 5.57
N GLU A 58 -4.75 10.42 6.07
CA GLU A 58 -3.80 10.55 7.16
C GLU A 58 -4.41 11.44 8.25
N PRO A 59 -5.33 10.91 9.07
CA PRO A 59 -5.85 11.65 10.22
C PRO A 59 -4.72 11.95 11.21
N ALA A 60 -4.92 12.97 12.06
CA ALA A 60 -3.89 13.41 13.00
C ALA A 60 -3.29 12.23 13.78
N PRO A 61 -1.95 12.08 13.80
CA PRO A 61 -1.31 10.87 14.29
C PRO A 61 -1.62 10.65 15.77
N ARG A 62 -2.04 9.43 16.11
CA ARG A 62 -2.13 8.99 17.50
C ARG A 62 -0.71 8.89 18.10
N PRO A 63 -0.52 9.22 19.39
CA PRO A 63 0.78 9.08 20.03
C PRO A 63 1.36 7.67 19.84
N GLY A 64 2.54 7.58 19.21
CA GLY A 64 3.27 6.32 19.00
C GLY A 64 2.96 5.55 17.71
N ALA A 65 2.04 6.03 16.85
CA ALA A 65 1.84 5.46 15.51
C ALA A 65 2.66 6.24 14.47
N ALA A 66 3.43 5.53 13.64
CA ALA A 66 4.11 6.15 12.50
C ALA A 66 3.08 6.48 11.39
N PRO A 67 3.20 7.62 10.70
CA PRO A 67 2.35 7.93 9.56
C PRO A 67 2.43 6.86 8.47
N LEU A 68 1.29 6.54 7.86
CA LEU A 68 1.22 5.58 6.76
C LEU A 68 1.84 6.14 5.49
N ALA A 69 1.68 7.43 5.21
CA ALA A 69 2.33 8.06 4.07
C ALA A 69 3.86 7.90 4.15
N ASP A 70 4.47 8.08 5.33
CA ASP A 70 5.91 7.89 5.53
C ASP A 70 6.32 6.46 5.18
N THR A 71 5.54 5.50 5.67
CA THR A 71 5.73 4.06 5.47
C THR A 71 5.64 3.68 3.99
N PHE A 72 4.58 4.12 3.32
CA PHE A 72 4.33 3.81 1.91
C PHE A 72 5.31 4.54 0.98
N HIS A 73 5.64 5.79 1.28
CA HIS A 73 6.64 6.55 0.55
C HIS A 73 8.02 5.89 0.64
N ALA A 74 8.47 5.54 1.86
CA ALA A 74 9.75 4.88 2.06
C ALA A 74 9.83 3.53 1.31
N LEU A 75 8.73 2.78 1.28
CA LEU A 75 8.66 1.53 0.53
C LEU A 75 8.75 1.76 -0.99
N CYS A 76 8.04 2.76 -1.53
CA CYS A 76 8.16 3.15 -2.94
C CYS A 76 9.58 3.63 -3.30
N ASP A 77 10.18 4.45 -2.43
CA ASP A 77 11.51 5.04 -2.65
C ASP A 77 12.59 3.96 -2.65
N GLU A 78 12.49 2.97 -1.76
CA GLU A 78 13.40 1.82 -1.76
C GLU A 78 13.19 0.91 -2.99
N ALA A 79 11.93 0.65 -3.35
CA ALA A 79 11.60 -0.27 -4.43
C ALA A 79 11.99 0.30 -5.80
N ALA A 80 11.78 1.60 -6.01
CA ALA A 80 11.89 2.27 -7.29
C ALA A 80 12.03 3.80 -7.18
N PRO A 81 13.18 4.32 -6.71
CA PRO A 81 13.34 5.74 -6.42
C PRO A 81 13.17 6.62 -7.67
N VAL A 82 13.65 6.14 -8.83
CA VAL A 82 13.54 6.87 -10.11
C VAL A 82 12.09 6.97 -10.58
N ALA A 83 11.33 5.88 -10.48
CA ALA A 83 9.92 5.87 -10.89
C ALA A 83 9.04 6.68 -9.94
N LEU A 84 9.31 6.62 -8.62
CA LEU A 84 8.65 7.45 -7.63
C LEU A 84 8.92 8.94 -7.88
N ALA A 85 10.18 9.31 -8.13
CA ALA A 85 10.53 10.70 -8.45
C ALA A 85 9.85 11.19 -9.73
N ALA A 86 9.77 10.35 -10.77
CA ALA A 86 9.04 10.68 -12.00
C ALA A 86 7.54 10.88 -11.74
N LEU A 87 6.92 9.98 -10.96
CA LEU A 87 5.51 10.08 -10.56
C LEU A 87 5.22 11.39 -9.79
N LEU A 88 6.04 11.72 -8.79
CA LEU A 88 5.91 12.95 -8.03
C LEU A 88 6.13 14.20 -8.89
N ALA A 89 7.06 14.16 -9.85
CA ALA A 89 7.30 15.25 -10.78
C ALA A 89 6.10 15.47 -11.73
N GLU A 90 5.54 14.41 -12.31
CA GLU A 90 4.34 14.50 -13.16
C GLU A 90 3.13 15.00 -12.38
N PHE A 91 2.94 14.53 -11.14
CA PHE A 91 1.93 15.03 -10.23
C PHE A 91 2.11 16.54 -9.98
N GLY A 92 3.32 16.96 -9.59
CA GLY A 92 3.64 18.35 -9.30
C GLY A 92 3.41 19.28 -10.49
N GLN A 93 3.79 18.84 -11.70
CA GLN A 93 3.54 19.59 -12.93
C GLN A 93 2.04 19.73 -13.23
N ALA A 94 1.27 18.64 -13.11
CA ALA A 94 -0.17 18.68 -13.36
C ALA A 94 -0.90 19.54 -12.33
N ALA A 95 -0.53 19.43 -11.05
CA ALA A 95 -1.10 20.24 -9.98
C ALA A 95 -0.75 21.74 -10.13
N ALA A 96 0.48 22.07 -10.50
CA ALA A 96 0.89 23.46 -10.79
C ALA A 96 0.20 24.02 -12.03
N GLY A 97 -0.15 23.17 -13.00
CA GLY A 97 -0.96 23.51 -14.17
C GLY A 97 -2.46 23.68 -13.89
N GLY A 98 -2.91 23.43 -12.66
CA GLY A 98 -4.31 23.59 -12.25
C GLY A 98 -5.24 22.45 -12.65
N ALA A 99 -4.69 21.28 -13.04
CA ALA A 99 -5.49 20.10 -13.35
C ALA A 99 -6.30 19.64 -12.12
N ALA A 100 -7.53 19.18 -12.35
CA ALA A 100 -8.36 18.65 -11.27
C ALA A 100 -7.86 17.27 -10.81
N ALA A 101 -8.11 16.90 -9.55
CA ALA A 101 -7.64 15.63 -8.99
C ALA A 101 -8.01 14.38 -9.84
N PRO A 102 -9.25 14.25 -10.37
CA PRO A 102 -9.58 13.13 -11.25
C PRO A 102 -8.78 13.11 -12.56
N GLU A 103 -8.49 14.27 -13.13
CA GLU A 103 -7.69 14.39 -14.37
C GLU A 103 -6.24 13.99 -14.12
N ILE A 104 -5.68 14.39 -12.98
CA ILE A 104 -4.34 14.00 -12.55
C ILE A 104 -4.29 12.47 -12.37
N ALA A 105 -5.25 11.89 -11.63
CA ALA A 105 -5.31 10.46 -11.40
C ALA A 105 -5.39 9.68 -12.72
N GLN A 106 -6.26 10.11 -13.63
CA GLN A 106 -6.39 9.50 -14.94
C GLN A 106 -5.06 9.54 -15.72
N ARG A 107 -4.40 10.70 -15.79
CA ARG A 107 -3.11 10.85 -16.48
C ARG A 107 -2.00 9.96 -15.90
N LEU A 108 -2.01 9.75 -14.59
CA LEU A 108 -0.99 8.94 -13.91
C LEU A 108 -1.27 7.44 -14.03
N LEU A 109 -2.54 7.03 -14.15
CA LEU A 109 -2.95 5.63 -14.20
C LEU A 109 -3.14 5.09 -15.62
N GLU A 110 -3.46 5.95 -16.59
CA GLU A 110 -3.88 5.56 -17.94
C GLU A 110 -2.97 6.17 -19.02
N HIS A 111 -2.83 5.42 -20.12
CA HIS A 111 -2.27 5.88 -21.38
C HIS A 111 -3.14 5.35 -22.51
N GLU A 112 -3.69 6.24 -23.33
CA GLU A 112 -4.60 5.88 -24.44
C GLU A 112 -5.85 5.07 -24.01
N GLY A 113 -6.33 5.31 -22.78
CA GLY A 113 -7.51 4.60 -22.22
C GLY A 113 -7.20 3.21 -21.65
N GLU A 114 -5.93 2.78 -21.69
CA GLU A 114 -5.46 1.54 -21.10
C GLU A 114 -4.59 1.82 -19.87
N PRO A 115 -4.42 0.86 -18.95
CA PRO A 115 -3.51 1.00 -17.81
C PRO A 115 -2.09 1.36 -18.28
N ARG A 116 -1.56 2.47 -17.74
CA ARG A 116 -0.24 3.00 -18.10
C ARG A 116 0.86 1.98 -17.75
N PRO A 117 1.65 1.49 -18.72
CA PRO A 117 2.55 0.35 -18.49
C PRO A 117 3.93 0.75 -17.96
N ASP A 118 4.24 2.04 -17.88
CA ASP A 118 5.56 2.51 -17.41
C ASP A 118 5.65 2.55 -15.87
N GLY A 119 6.81 2.98 -15.37
CA GLY A 119 7.04 3.06 -13.93
C GLY A 119 6.20 4.08 -13.19
N VAL A 120 5.72 5.13 -13.87
CA VAL A 120 4.79 6.09 -13.29
C VAL A 120 3.45 5.39 -13.04
N GLY A 121 2.92 4.71 -14.05
CA GLY A 121 1.67 3.94 -13.93
C GLY A 121 1.76 2.83 -12.90
N ALA A 122 2.84 2.06 -12.90
CA ALA A 122 3.02 0.96 -11.96
C ALA A 122 3.16 1.43 -10.50
N ILE A 123 3.94 2.48 -10.22
CA ILE A 123 4.04 3.01 -8.85
C ILE A 123 2.73 3.68 -8.42
N ALA A 124 2.02 4.38 -9.31
CA ALA A 124 0.70 4.93 -8.98
C ALA A 124 -0.28 3.83 -8.54
N ARG A 125 -0.37 2.72 -9.29
CA ARG A 125 -1.20 1.56 -8.91
C ARG A 125 -0.74 0.92 -7.61
N LEU A 126 0.55 0.69 -7.41
CA LEU A 126 1.09 0.11 -6.19
C LEU A 126 0.81 1.00 -4.96
N THR A 127 0.93 2.33 -5.11
CA THR A 127 0.53 3.29 -4.07
C THR A 127 -0.96 3.18 -3.75
N MET A 128 -1.84 3.13 -4.75
CA MET A 128 -3.28 2.92 -4.51
C MET A 128 -3.53 1.62 -3.75
N LEU A 129 -2.89 0.52 -4.16
CA LEU A 129 -3.11 -0.79 -3.55
C LEU A 129 -2.64 -0.84 -2.09
N MET A 130 -1.55 -0.14 -1.75
CA MET A 130 -1.12 0.00 -0.36
C MET A 130 -2.14 0.75 0.49
N TRP A 131 -2.72 1.84 -0.01
CA TRP A 131 -3.79 2.54 0.70
C TRP A 131 -5.08 1.72 0.81
N LEU A 132 -5.47 1.05 -0.27
CA LEU A 132 -6.71 0.28 -0.33
C LEU A 132 -6.66 -0.96 0.54
N TYR A 133 -5.53 -1.68 0.56
CA TYR A 133 -5.44 -3.01 1.16
C TYR A 133 -4.38 -3.15 2.25
N GLY A 134 -3.48 -2.17 2.42
CA GLY A 134 -2.32 -2.31 3.29
C GLY A 134 -1.30 -3.32 2.77
N VAL A 135 -1.31 -3.59 1.46
CA VAL A 135 -0.51 -4.62 0.80
C VAL A 135 0.25 -4.00 -0.36
N TRP A 136 1.53 -4.34 -0.45
CA TRP A 136 2.35 -4.10 -1.62
C TRP A 136 2.21 -5.29 -2.57
N TYR A 137 1.76 -5.04 -3.81
CA TYR A 137 1.42 -6.06 -4.80
C TYR A 137 2.43 -6.11 -5.97
N GLY A 138 3.73 -6.01 -5.68
CA GLY A 138 4.75 -5.98 -6.73
C GLY A 138 4.83 -7.27 -7.57
N GLY A 139 4.49 -8.42 -6.97
CA GLY A 139 4.41 -9.69 -7.69
C GLY A 139 3.19 -9.76 -8.61
N MET A 140 2.03 -9.35 -8.10
CA MET A 140 0.79 -9.27 -8.87
C MET A 140 0.87 -8.24 -10.01
N GLU A 141 1.49 -7.08 -9.80
CA GLU A 141 1.74 -6.08 -10.84
C GLU A 141 2.57 -6.70 -11.97
N THR A 142 3.69 -7.38 -11.63
CA THR A 142 4.55 -8.07 -12.60
C THR A 142 3.78 -9.17 -13.37
N ALA A 143 2.92 -9.93 -12.68
CA ALA A 143 2.19 -11.05 -13.27
C ALA A 143 1.02 -10.61 -14.17
N ARG A 144 0.35 -9.51 -13.84
CA ARG A 144 -0.83 -9.00 -14.57
C ARG A 144 -0.46 -8.07 -15.70
N MET A 145 0.65 -7.34 -15.58
CA MET A 145 1.18 -6.45 -16.59
C MET A 145 2.67 -6.73 -16.81
N PRO A 146 3.01 -7.79 -17.58
CA PRO A 146 4.40 -8.14 -17.84
C PRO A 146 5.19 -6.95 -18.38
N GLY A 147 6.36 -6.68 -17.79
CA GLY A 147 7.22 -5.55 -18.14
C GLY A 147 6.93 -4.26 -17.37
N SER A 148 5.75 -4.09 -16.77
CA SER A 148 5.39 -2.84 -16.07
C SER A 148 6.14 -2.63 -14.76
N ALA A 149 6.82 -3.66 -14.25
CA ALA A 149 7.49 -3.64 -12.95
C ALA A 149 8.96 -4.10 -13.04
N ASP A 150 9.53 -4.16 -14.24
CA ASP A 150 10.91 -4.63 -14.45
C ASP A 150 11.98 -3.71 -13.85
N PHE A 151 11.61 -2.46 -13.52
CA PHE A 151 12.46 -1.53 -12.80
C PHE A 151 12.45 -1.76 -11.27
N LEU A 152 11.47 -2.51 -10.73
CA LEU A 152 11.43 -2.79 -9.30
C LEU A 152 12.67 -3.60 -8.91
N ALA A 153 13.27 -3.25 -7.77
CA ALA A 153 14.27 -4.09 -7.14
C ALA A 153 13.73 -5.51 -6.93
N GLN A 154 14.55 -6.54 -7.14
CA GLN A 154 14.11 -7.94 -7.15
C GLN A 154 13.36 -8.34 -5.86
N ALA A 155 13.76 -7.82 -4.70
CA ALA A 155 13.09 -8.08 -3.43
C ALA A 155 11.65 -7.54 -3.36
N HIS A 156 11.33 -6.52 -4.17
CA HIS A 156 10.02 -5.86 -4.24
C HIS A 156 9.14 -6.39 -5.37
N ARG A 157 9.58 -7.41 -6.14
CA ARG A 157 8.74 -8.12 -7.12
C ARG A 157 7.92 -9.26 -6.50
N THR A 158 7.63 -9.14 -5.22
CA THR A 158 6.83 -10.09 -4.44
C THR A 158 5.70 -9.34 -3.76
N ASP A 159 4.62 -10.05 -3.45
CA ASP A 159 3.51 -9.46 -2.71
C ASP A 159 3.76 -9.59 -1.21
N LEU A 160 3.41 -8.54 -0.46
CA LEU A 160 3.63 -8.51 0.97
C LEU A 160 2.65 -7.57 1.66
N VAL A 161 2.14 -7.98 2.83
CA VAL A 161 1.40 -7.07 3.72
C VAL A 161 2.39 -6.06 4.28
N VAL A 162 2.15 -4.76 4.11
CA VAL A 162 3.13 -3.72 4.43
C VAL A 162 3.44 -3.71 5.93
N SER A 163 2.38 -3.72 6.75
CA SER A 163 2.47 -3.91 8.21
C SER A 163 1.09 -4.23 8.77
N VAL A 164 1.02 -4.68 10.02
CA VAL A 164 -0.26 -4.80 10.75
C VAL A 164 -0.97 -3.45 10.85
N HIS A 165 -0.21 -2.36 11.02
CA HIS A 165 -0.75 -1.00 11.08
C HIS A 165 -1.39 -0.60 9.74
N ALA A 166 -0.72 -0.85 8.61
CA ALA A 166 -1.26 -0.61 7.27
C ALA A 166 -2.49 -1.47 6.97
N TYR A 167 -2.44 -2.76 7.29
CA TYR A 167 -3.58 -3.67 7.09
C TYR A 167 -4.82 -3.21 7.86
N ARG A 168 -4.68 -2.84 9.13
CA ARG A 168 -5.80 -2.39 9.96
C ARG A 168 -6.39 -1.06 9.49
N ASN A 169 -5.56 -0.20 8.92
CA ASN A 169 -5.95 1.12 8.46
C ASN A 169 -6.19 1.18 6.94
N ALA A 170 -6.25 0.04 6.27
CA ALA A 170 -6.55 -0.03 4.84
C ALA A 170 -7.96 0.51 4.53
N TRP A 171 -8.10 1.20 3.40
CA TRP A 171 -9.35 1.86 3.02
C TRP A 171 -10.49 0.92 2.67
N ILE A 172 -10.18 -0.32 2.27
CA ILE A 172 -11.19 -1.33 1.99
C ILE A 172 -12.15 -1.55 3.18
N TRP A 173 -11.66 -1.44 4.42
CA TRP A 173 -12.47 -1.58 5.63
C TRP A 173 -13.48 -0.46 5.79
N ARG A 174 -13.08 0.77 5.42
CA ARG A 174 -13.95 1.96 5.44
C ARG A 174 -15.04 1.86 4.38
N PHE A 175 -14.68 1.45 3.17
CA PHE A 175 -15.63 1.26 2.08
C PHE A 175 -16.62 0.12 2.34
N ALA A 176 -16.12 -1.00 2.86
CA ALA A 176 -16.94 -2.14 3.23
C ALA A 176 -17.74 -1.92 4.52
N GLN A 177 -17.51 -0.81 5.24
CA GLN A 177 -18.14 -0.49 6.53
C GLN A 177 -18.02 -1.66 7.52
N THR A 178 -16.81 -2.21 7.64
CA THR A 178 -16.51 -3.36 8.49
C THR A 178 -15.14 -3.24 9.14
N PHE A 179 -14.88 -4.08 10.14
CA PHE A 179 -13.57 -4.14 10.80
C PHE A 179 -12.65 -5.13 10.09
N PRO A 180 -11.32 -4.90 10.13
CA PRO A 180 -10.36 -5.87 9.62
C PRO A 180 -10.55 -7.24 10.28
N ALA A 181 -10.36 -8.31 9.51
CA ALA A 181 -10.41 -9.65 10.06
C ALA A 181 -9.37 -9.81 11.20
N GLY A 182 -9.80 -10.37 12.33
CA GLY A 182 -8.95 -10.49 13.52
C GLY A 182 -8.88 -9.22 14.40
N VAL A 183 -9.58 -8.14 14.03
CA VAL A 183 -9.88 -7.02 14.93
C VAL A 183 -11.33 -7.17 15.40
N ALA A 184 -11.51 -7.30 16.71
CA ALA A 184 -12.86 -7.40 17.28
C ALA A 184 -13.58 -6.07 17.13
N GLY A 185 -14.71 -6.08 16.42
CA GLY A 185 -15.72 -5.01 16.51
C GLY A 185 -16.52 -5.13 17.81
N ALA A 186 -17.54 -4.27 17.96
CA ALA A 186 -18.50 -4.42 19.05
C ALA A 186 -19.19 -5.80 18.98
N PRO A 187 -19.28 -6.56 20.09
CA PRO A 187 -20.01 -7.82 20.11
C PRO A 187 -21.44 -7.64 19.60
N GLY A 188 -21.88 -8.50 18.68
CA GLY A 188 -23.23 -8.41 18.09
C GLY A 188 -23.37 -7.36 16.99
N ALA A 189 -22.32 -6.64 16.58
CA ALA A 189 -22.42 -5.66 15.48
C ALA A 189 -22.89 -6.26 14.15
N TRP A 190 -22.77 -7.57 13.97
CA TRP A 190 -23.27 -8.30 12.80
C TRP A 190 -24.79 -8.45 12.75
N SER A 191 -25.52 -8.23 13.87
CA SER A 191 -26.98 -8.29 13.90
C SER A 191 -27.66 -6.93 13.72
N GLU A 192 -26.88 -5.85 13.63
CA GLU A 192 -27.36 -4.48 13.45
C GLU A 192 -27.10 -4.01 12.01
N PRO A 193 -27.85 -3.02 11.49
CA PRO A 193 -27.50 -2.36 10.23
C PRO A 193 -26.08 -1.79 10.29
N PRO A 194 -25.33 -1.84 9.17
CA PRO A 194 -23.96 -1.35 9.15
C PRO A 194 -23.93 0.14 9.53
N PRO A 195 -23.01 0.56 10.41
CA PRO A 195 -22.90 1.96 10.79
C PRO A 195 -22.45 2.78 9.59
N GLY A 196 -22.95 4.02 9.48
CA GLY A 196 -22.58 4.89 8.37
C GLY A 196 -21.07 5.21 8.34
N LEU A 197 -20.58 5.57 7.14
CA LEU A 197 -19.15 5.82 6.85
C LEU A 197 -18.45 6.73 7.86
N ALA A 198 -19.15 7.75 8.39
CA ALA A 198 -18.61 8.68 9.38
C ALA A 198 -18.00 7.98 10.62
N ARG A 199 -18.54 6.82 11.02
CA ARG A 199 -17.97 6.02 12.12
C ARG A 199 -16.55 5.55 11.79
N PHE A 200 -16.34 5.06 10.58
CA PHE A 200 -15.06 4.50 10.14
C PHE A 200 -14.00 5.56 9.78
N LEU A 201 -14.42 6.80 9.58
CA LEU A 201 -13.51 7.94 9.41
C LEU A 201 -12.96 8.44 10.76
N ASN A 202 -13.73 8.30 11.85
CA ASN A 202 -13.40 8.85 13.16
C ASN A 202 -12.75 7.85 14.15
N GLU A 203 -12.78 6.55 13.84
CA GLU A 203 -12.18 5.48 14.69
C GLU A 203 -10.72 5.15 14.31
N ALA A 204 -10.12 5.89 13.38
CA ALA A 204 -8.74 5.73 12.87
C ALA A 204 -7.67 6.33 13.80
#